data_AF-A0A8H6NPS6-F1
#
_entry.id   AF-A0A8H6NPS6-F1
#
_cell.length_a   1.000
_cell.length_b   1.000
_cell.length_c   1.000
_cell.angle_alpha   90.00
_cell.angle_beta   90.00
_cell.angle_gamma   90.00
#
_symmetry.space_group_name_H-M   'P 1'
#
loop_
_entity.id
_entity.type
_entity.pdbx_description
1 polymer ?
#
loop_
_entity_poly.entity_id
_entity_poly.type
_entity_poly.pdbx_seq_one_letter_code
_entity_poly.pdbx_strand_id
1 'polypeptide(L)'
;MMVTEKTVPPRYTQLFRSRQENADPEGRITAMTRELEELIGEAASTPWLSPTNLTLPAQEIARGHPPKVYSYAGGLDPFRDDCVIYNDWLSGLPGVESRTRLLEDENHTSWVTLPMPACHSQTIKEVTLDGMAWLLGVEWDKEQTELPW
;
A
#
# COMPACT_ATOMS: atom_id res chain seq x y z
N MET A 1 -8.05 -1.00 0.44
CA MET A 1 -8.52 -0.82 -0.95
C MET A 1 -8.50 0.65 -1.31
N MET A 2 -7.85 1.00 -2.40
CA MET A 2 -7.73 2.36 -2.96
C MET A 2 -8.36 2.43 -4.36
N VAL A 3 -8.20 1.41 -5.20
CA VAL A 3 -8.84 1.30 -6.52
C VAL A 3 -9.73 0.06 -6.57
N THR A 4 -10.73 0.01 -7.44
CA THR A 4 -11.59 -1.17 -7.65
C THR A 4 -11.43 -1.70 -9.07
N GLU A 5 -11.96 -2.89 -9.38
CA GLU A 5 -11.98 -3.40 -10.77
C GLU A 5 -12.70 -2.43 -11.73
N LYS A 6 -13.67 -1.67 -11.20
CA LYS A 6 -14.45 -0.70 -11.97
C LYS A 6 -13.77 0.66 -12.09
N THR A 7 -12.87 1.01 -11.16
CA THR A 7 -12.28 2.36 -11.08
C THR A 7 -10.77 2.39 -11.28
N VAL A 8 -10.11 1.24 -11.47
CA VAL A 8 -8.69 1.19 -11.80
C VAL A 8 -8.44 1.98 -13.11
N PRO A 9 -7.57 3.00 -13.09
CA PRO A 9 -7.24 3.74 -14.29
C PRO A 9 -6.66 2.82 -15.38
N PRO A 10 -6.95 3.03 -16.68
CA PRO A 10 -6.52 2.14 -17.76
C PRO A 10 -5.00 1.85 -17.79
N ARG A 11 -4.18 2.83 -17.41
CA ARG A 11 -2.72 2.68 -17.33
C ARG A 11 -2.26 1.67 -16.26
N TYR A 12 -3.12 1.36 -15.29
CA TYR A 12 -2.83 0.49 -14.16
C TYR A 12 -3.49 -0.88 -14.24
N THR A 13 -4.36 -1.11 -15.23
CA THR A 13 -5.05 -2.40 -15.38
C THR A 13 -4.08 -3.58 -15.44
N GLN A 14 -2.92 -3.42 -16.07
CA GLN A 14 -1.92 -4.48 -16.12
C GLN A 14 -1.18 -4.72 -14.80
N LEU A 15 -1.16 -3.75 -13.89
CA LEU A 15 -0.56 -3.91 -12.57
C LEU A 15 -1.52 -4.58 -11.59
N PHE A 16 -2.82 -4.55 -11.87
CA PHE A 16 -3.86 -4.90 -10.94
C PHE A 16 -4.22 -6.39 -10.99
N ARG A 17 -3.41 -7.22 -10.33
CA ARG A 17 -3.47 -8.69 -10.38
C ARG A 17 -3.56 -9.35 -9.01
N SER A 18 -3.19 -8.66 -7.94
CA SER A 18 -3.08 -9.19 -6.57
C SER A 18 -4.36 -9.84 -6.09
N ARG A 19 -5.52 -9.36 -6.53
CA ARG A 19 -6.83 -9.94 -6.19
C ARG A 19 -7.03 -11.34 -6.75
N GLN A 20 -6.48 -11.60 -7.93
CA GLN A 20 -6.52 -12.91 -8.56
C GLN A 20 -5.37 -13.78 -8.07
N GLU A 21 -4.16 -13.21 -7.96
CA GLU A 21 -2.95 -13.94 -7.54
C GLU A 21 -3.03 -14.40 -6.08
N ASN A 22 -3.64 -13.59 -5.21
CA ASN A 22 -3.79 -13.86 -3.78
C ASN A 22 -5.22 -14.29 -3.40
N ALA A 23 -5.99 -14.80 -4.35
CA ALA A 23 -7.28 -15.42 -4.05
C ALA A 23 -7.07 -16.72 -3.26
N ASP A 24 -7.83 -16.93 -2.20
CA ASP A 24 -7.82 -18.20 -1.45
C ASP A 24 -8.63 -19.29 -2.19
N PRO A 25 -8.26 -20.57 -2.04
CA PRO A 25 -8.99 -21.68 -2.67
C PRO A 25 -10.47 -21.75 -2.28
N GLU A 26 -10.81 -21.35 -1.05
CA GLU A 26 -12.17 -21.32 -0.53
C GLU A 26 -12.97 -20.08 -0.98
N GLY A 27 -12.33 -19.13 -1.67
CA GLY A 27 -12.94 -17.91 -2.21
C GLY A 27 -13.38 -16.88 -1.18
N ARG A 28 -12.98 -16.98 0.09
CA ARG A 28 -13.34 -16.07 1.18
C ARG A 28 -12.76 -14.67 0.98
N ILE A 29 -11.49 -14.56 0.60
CA ILE A 29 -10.80 -13.30 0.29
C ILE A 29 -11.46 -12.65 -0.93
N THR A 30 -11.78 -13.45 -1.95
CA THR A 30 -12.48 -12.94 -3.14
C THR A 30 -13.87 -12.42 -2.78
N ALA A 31 -14.64 -13.16 -1.99
CA ALA A 31 -15.96 -12.74 -1.52
C ALA A 31 -15.89 -11.45 -0.68
N MET A 32 -14.99 -11.40 0.30
CA MET A 32 -14.76 -10.23 1.14
C MET A 32 -14.37 -9.00 0.30
N THR A 33 -13.51 -9.17 -0.70
CA THR A 33 -13.09 -8.06 -1.57
C THR A 33 -14.27 -7.51 -2.36
N ARG A 34 -15.13 -8.38 -2.91
CA ARG A 34 -16.34 -7.98 -3.65
C ARG A 34 -17.36 -7.29 -2.74
N GLU A 35 -17.62 -7.84 -1.55
CA GLU A 35 -18.50 -7.22 -0.57
C GLU A 35 -18.00 -5.82 -0.17
N LEU A 36 -16.68 -5.65 -0.01
CA LEU A 36 -16.09 -4.34 0.27
C LEU A 36 -16.29 -3.37 -0.90
N GLU A 37 -16.10 -3.82 -2.15
CA GLU A 37 -16.37 -2.97 -3.33
C GLU A 37 -17.84 -2.56 -3.43
N GLU A 38 -18.76 -3.48 -3.14
CA GLU A 38 -20.20 -3.21 -3.13
C GLU A 38 -20.56 -2.20 -2.04
N LEU A 39 -19.99 -2.34 -0.84
CA LEU A 39 -20.21 -1.42 0.27
C LEU A 39 -19.68 -0.02 -0.02
N ILE A 40 -18.52 0.06 -0.69
CA ILE A 40 -17.95 1.34 -1.14
C ILE A 40 -18.87 2.00 -2.17
N GLY A 41 -19.44 1.24 -3.10
CA GLY A 41 -20.42 1.73 -4.07
C GLY A 41 -19.89 2.92 -4.88
N GLU A 42 -20.68 3.99 -4.97
CA GLU A 42 -20.32 5.21 -5.71
C GLU A 42 -19.13 5.96 -5.11
N ALA A 43 -18.77 5.70 -3.84
CA ALA A 43 -17.56 6.28 -3.25
C ALA A 43 -16.29 5.83 -3.99
N ALA A 44 -16.35 4.72 -4.74
CA ALA A 44 -15.25 4.17 -5.53
C ALA A 44 -14.63 5.17 -6.52
N SER A 45 -15.46 6.05 -7.09
CA SER A 45 -15.03 7.07 -8.06
C SER A 45 -14.68 8.41 -7.43
N THR A 46 -14.77 8.53 -6.10
CA THR A 46 -14.50 9.80 -5.42
C THR A 46 -13.01 9.96 -5.14
N PRO A 47 -12.50 11.21 -5.10
CA PRO A 47 -11.13 11.48 -4.66
C PRO A 47 -10.89 11.20 -3.17
N TRP A 48 -11.96 11.07 -2.38
CA TRP A 48 -11.88 10.74 -0.95
C TRP A 48 -11.56 9.28 -0.69
N LEU A 49 -11.91 8.38 -1.61
CA LEU A 49 -11.45 7.00 -1.56
C LEU A 49 -10.11 6.82 -2.28
N SER A 50 -9.98 7.39 -3.49
CA SER A 50 -8.82 7.15 -4.35
C SER A 50 -8.19 8.45 -4.84
N PRO A 51 -6.92 8.72 -4.51
CA PRO A 51 -6.23 9.90 -5.01
C PRO A 51 -6.05 9.87 -6.54
N THR A 52 -6.13 8.70 -7.19
CA THR A 52 -6.09 8.60 -8.65
C THR A 52 -7.31 9.22 -9.33
N ASN A 53 -8.38 9.51 -8.59
CA ASN A 53 -9.58 10.20 -9.08
C ASN A 53 -9.48 11.73 -8.95
N LEU A 54 -8.38 12.28 -8.42
CA LEU A 54 -8.17 13.72 -8.36
C LEU A 54 -8.05 14.31 -9.77
N THR A 55 -8.83 15.35 -10.05
CA THR A 55 -8.84 16.09 -11.33
C THR A 55 -8.00 17.36 -11.30
N LEU A 56 -7.38 17.67 -10.15
CA LEU A 56 -6.52 18.83 -9.98
C LEU A 56 -5.22 18.67 -10.79
N PRO A 57 -4.61 19.78 -11.24
CA PRO A 57 -3.29 19.74 -11.86
C PRO A 57 -2.24 19.12 -10.93
N ALA A 58 -1.31 18.33 -11.46
CA ALA A 58 -0.26 17.66 -10.68
C ALA A 58 0.53 18.62 -9.77
N GLN A 59 0.76 19.86 -10.23
CA GLN A 59 1.46 20.87 -9.45
C GLN A 59 0.65 21.42 -8.27
N GLU A 60 -0.68 21.44 -8.38
CA GLU A 60 -1.57 21.81 -7.28
C GLU A 60 -1.65 20.70 -6.24
N ILE A 61 -1.75 19.44 -6.71
CA ILE A 61 -1.69 18.26 -5.85
C ILE A 61 -0.37 18.24 -5.07
N ALA A 62 0.77 18.37 -5.78
CA ALA A 62 2.09 18.34 -5.16
C ALA A 62 2.30 19.45 -4.12
N ARG A 63 1.71 20.63 -4.32
CA ARG A 63 1.81 21.75 -3.36
C ARG A 63 1.17 21.41 -2.00
N GLY A 64 0.11 20.62 -2.00
CA GLY A 64 -0.61 20.19 -0.79
C GLY A 64 -0.15 18.84 -0.24
N HIS A 65 0.82 18.18 -0.87
CA HIS A 65 1.22 16.82 -0.56
C HIS A 65 2.57 16.77 0.18
N PRO A 66 2.79 15.79 1.08
CA PRO A 66 4.12 15.57 1.66
C PRO A 66 5.20 15.35 0.59
N PRO A 67 6.42 15.88 0.78
CA PRO A 67 7.49 15.75 -0.20
C PRO A 67 8.09 14.33 -0.24
N LYS A 68 7.91 13.53 0.81
CA LYS A 68 8.37 12.15 0.87
C LYS A 68 7.26 11.25 1.37
N VAL A 69 7.04 10.13 0.69
CA VAL A 69 6.09 9.08 1.10
C VAL A 69 6.77 7.72 1.05
N TYR A 70 6.69 7.00 2.16
CA TYR A 70 7.10 5.61 2.25
C TYR A 70 5.89 4.73 2.47
N SER A 71 5.78 3.65 1.71
CA SER A 71 4.74 2.65 1.87
C SER A 71 5.32 1.25 1.77
N TYR A 72 4.62 0.27 2.31
CA TYR A 72 4.93 -1.12 2.06
C TYR A 72 3.65 -1.95 2.04
N ALA A 73 3.71 -3.10 1.35
CA ALA A 73 2.61 -4.03 1.25
C ALA A 73 3.10 -5.47 1.35
N GLY A 74 2.24 -6.35 1.84
CA GLY A 74 2.48 -7.78 1.83
C GLY A 74 2.37 -8.35 0.41
N GLY A 75 3.24 -9.31 0.06
CA GLY A 75 3.19 -10.02 -1.21
C GLY A 75 1.92 -10.84 -1.39
N LEU A 76 1.39 -11.37 -0.27
CA LEU A 76 0.17 -12.16 -0.17
C LEU A 76 -1.09 -11.30 0.09
N ASP A 77 -0.97 -9.97 0.08
CA ASP A 77 -2.09 -9.05 0.30
C ASP A 77 -2.96 -8.94 -0.98
N PRO A 78 -4.28 -9.19 -0.95
CA PRO A 78 -5.16 -8.93 -2.09
C PRO A 78 -5.16 -7.45 -2.54
N PHE A 79 -4.75 -6.52 -1.68
CA PHE A 79 -4.61 -5.09 -1.92
C PHE A 79 -3.16 -4.64 -2.21
N ARG A 80 -2.24 -5.58 -2.44
CA ARG A 80 -0.82 -5.29 -2.73
C ARG A 80 -0.66 -4.24 -3.85
N ASP A 81 -1.43 -4.38 -4.92
CA ASP A 81 -1.26 -3.53 -6.10
C ASP A 81 -1.81 -2.11 -5.88
N ASP A 82 -2.66 -1.89 -4.88
CA ASP A 82 -3.05 -0.54 -4.47
C ASP A 82 -1.82 0.28 -4.05
N CYS A 83 -0.89 -0.35 -3.32
CA CYS A 83 0.38 0.26 -2.90
C CYS A 83 1.27 0.59 -4.11
N VAL A 84 1.39 -0.35 -5.04
CA VAL A 84 2.18 -0.19 -6.27
C VAL A 84 1.62 0.93 -7.15
N ILE A 85 0.30 0.94 -7.34
CA ILE A 85 -0.40 1.98 -8.12
C ILE A 85 -0.25 3.34 -7.47
N TYR A 86 -0.36 3.42 -6.14
CA TYR A 86 -0.20 4.69 -5.43
C TYR A 86 1.22 5.24 -5.58
N ASN A 87 2.23 4.39 -5.46
CA ASN A 87 3.63 4.78 -5.65
C ASN A 87 3.90 5.31 -7.06
N ASP A 88 3.37 4.64 -8.09
CA ASP A 88 3.50 5.14 -9.48
C ASP A 88 2.77 6.47 -9.67
N TRP A 89 1.55 6.60 -9.12
CA TRP A 89 0.79 7.85 -9.19
C TRP A 89 1.55 9.01 -8.52
N LEU A 90 2.13 8.78 -7.33
CA LEU A 90 2.98 9.74 -6.62
C LEU A 90 4.25 10.11 -7.40
N SER A 91 4.86 9.15 -8.08
CA SER A 91 6.06 9.38 -8.89
C SER A 91 5.82 10.34 -10.08
N GLY A 92 4.55 10.52 -10.47
CA GLY A 92 4.14 11.53 -11.45
C GLY A 92 3.99 12.95 -10.90
N LEU A 93 4.08 13.15 -9.57
CA LEU A 93 3.91 14.46 -8.94
C LEU A 93 5.25 15.20 -8.81
N PRO A 94 5.32 16.49 -9.21
CA PRO A 94 6.57 17.24 -9.16
C PRO A 94 7.02 17.47 -7.71
N GLY A 95 8.26 17.08 -7.40
CA GLY A 95 8.85 17.28 -6.08
C GLY A 95 8.37 16.32 -4.98
N VAL A 96 7.62 15.27 -5.34
CA VAL A 96 7.27 14.18 -4.43
C VAL A 96 8.19 13.00 -4.68
N GLU A 97 8.90 12.56 -3.66
CA GLU A 97 9.65 11.30 -3.66
C GLU A 97 8.77 10.21 -3.04
N SER A 98 8.68 9.06 -3.70
CA SER A 98 7.95 7.91 -3.18
C SER A 98 8.83 6.66 -3.19
N ARG A 99 8.76 5.88 -2.11
CA ARG A 99 9.42 4.58 -1.99
C ARG A 99 8.43 3.54 -1.50
N THR A 100 8.43 2.39 -2.16
CA THR A 100 7.63 1.24 -1.77
C THR A 100 8.46 -0.02 -1.56
N ARG A 101 8.11 -0.82 -0.56
CA ARG A 101 8.64 -2.17 -0.33
C ARG A 101 7.54 -3.22 -0.40
N LEU A 102 7.86 -4.36 -0.99
CA LEU A 102 7.02 -5.55 -0.96
C LEU A 102 7.64 -6.56 0.01
N LEU A 103 6.83 -7.08 0.92
CA LEU A 103 7.24 -8.12 1.87
C LEU A 103 6.64 -9.44 1.40
N GLU A 104 7.43 -10.23 0.67
CA GLU A 104 6.95 -11.37 -0.15
C GLU A 104 6.03 -12.34 0.60
N ASP A 105 6.38 -12.70 1.83
CA ASP A 105 5.68 -13.71 2.63
C ASP A 105 4.63 -13.12 3.59
N GLU A 106 4.41 -11.80 3.57
CA GLU A 106 3.47 -11.13 4.47
C GLU A 106 2.11 -10.95 3.80
N ASN A 107 1.03 -11.09 4.57
CA ASN A 107 -0.35 -10.83 4.18
C ASN A 107 -0.84 -9.45 4.70
N HIS A 108 -2.09 -9.10 4.36
CA HIS A 108 -2.71 -7.83 4.72
C HIS A 108 -2.70 -7.50 6.22
N THR A 109 -2.76 -8.52 7.09
CA THR A 109 -2.92 -8.34 8.55
C THR A 109 -1.70 -8.79 9.33
N SER A 110 -0.56 -9.02 8.67
CA SER A 110 0.57 -9.70 9.32
C SER A 110 1.10 -8.92 10.51
N TRP A 111 1.14 -7.59 10.42
CA TRP A 111 1.55 -6.70 11.51
C TRP A 111 0.57 -6.66 12.70
N VAL A 112 -0.62 -7.26 12.64
CA VAL A 112 -1.58 -7.31 13.78
C VAL A 112 -2.01 -8.73 14.15
N THR A 113 -1.47 -9.77 13.50
CA THR A 113 -1.96 -11.15 13.67
C THR A 113 -1.29 -11.86 14.84
N LEU A 114 -2.03 -12.16 15.91
CA LEU A 114 -1.53 -12.87 17.10
C LEU A 114 -0.77 -14.18 16.78
N PRO A 115 0.24 -14.57 17.59
CA PRO A 115 0.57 -14.00 18.90
C PRO A 115 1.49 -12.78 18.83
N MET A 116 1.20 -11.78 19.68
CA MET A 116 2.21 -10.76 19.98
C MET A 116 3.36 -11.46 20.73
N PRO A 117 4.62 -11.23 20.35
CA PRO A 117 5.05 -10.24 19.37
C PRO A 117 5.51 -10.83 18.03
N ALA A 118 5.30 -12.13 17.80
CA ALA A 118 5.70 -12.82 16.57
C ALA A 118 5.04 -12.24 15.31
N CYS A 119 3.91 -11.52 15.46
CA CYS A 119 3.25 -10.78 14.40
C CYS A 119 4.07 -9.61 13.83
N HIS A 120 5.01 -9.06 14.61
CA HIS A 120 5.98 -8.08 14.14
C HIS A 120 7.24 -8.85 13.76
N SER A 121 7.18 -9.53 12.62
CA SER A 121 8.33 -10.23 12.07
C SER A 121 9.54 -9.28 11.99
N GLN A 122 10.75 -9.83 12.09
CA GLN A 122 11.97 -9.03 11.97
C GLN A 122 11.95 -8.22 10.66
N THR A 123 11.47 -8.83 9.56
CA THR A 123 11.27 -8.17 8.27
C THR A 123 10.36 -6.94 8.36
N ILE A 124 9.18 -7.05 8.99
CA ILE A 124 8.25 -5.91 9.16
C ILE A 124 8.92 -4.79 9.95
N LYS A 125 9.65 -5.13 11.03
CA LYS A 125 10.34 -4.16 11.87
C LYS A 125 11.44 -3.43 11.11
N GLU A 126 12.31 -4.16 10.42
CA GLU A 126 13.42 -3.61 9.63
C GLU A 126 12.90 -2.71 8.50
N VAL A 127 11.90 -3.16 7.74
CA VAL A 127 11.29 -2.38 6.65
C VAL A 127 10.62 -1.12 7.18
N THR A 128 10.01 -1.18 8.37
CA THR A 128 9.43 0.00 9.02
C THR A 128 10.52 0.99 9.45
N LEU A 129 11.59 0.52 10.08
CA LEU A 129 12.71 1.37 10.50
C LEU A 129 13.45 1.99 9.31
N ASP A 130 13.69 1.22 8.24
CA ASP A 130 14.25 1.72 6.98
C ASP A 130 13.39 2.85 6.38
N GLY A 131 12.06 2.67 6.42
CA GLY A 131 11.10 3.68 5.96
C GLY A 131 11.18 4.96 6.78
N MET A 132 11.12 4.83 8.10
CA MET A 132 11.18 5.96 9.03
C MET A 132 12.52 6.70 8.93
N ALA A 133 13.62 5.97 8.87
CA ALA A 133 14.97 6.50 8.68
C ALA A 133 15.06 7.33 7.39
N TRP A 134 14.56 6.80 6.28
CA TRP A 134 14.53 7.53 5.01
C TRP A 134 13.66 8.79 5.02
N LEU A 135 12.46 8.71 5.63
CA LEU A 135 11.56 9.86 5.78
C LEU A 135 12.21 10.98 6.60
N LEU A 136 12.89 10.62 7.69
CA LEU A 136 13.52 11.55 8.62
C LEU A 136 14.93 12.00 8.19
N GLY A 137 15.53 11.36 7.19
CA GLY A 137 16.89 11.65 6.75
C GLY A 137 17.95 11.26 7.78
N VAL A 138 17.70 10.18 8.52
CA VAL A 138 18.61 9.61 9.52
C VAL A 138 18.93 8.17 9.15
N GLU A 139 19.95 7.59 9.78
CA GLU A 139 20.25 6.17 9.73
C GLU A 139 19.82 5.52 11.06
N TRP A 140 19.55 4.21 11.03
CA TRP A 140 19.26 3.41 12.23
C TRP A 140 20.25 2.25 12.35
N ASP A 141 20.45 1.74 13.56
CA ASP A 141 21.44 0.68 13.84
C ASP A 141 20.95 -0.70 13.36
N LYS A 142 21.44 -1.12 12.20
CA LYS A 142 21.08 -2.41 11.58
C LYS A 142 21.68 -3.63 12.29
N GLU A 143 22.63 -3.42 13.18
CA GLU A 143 23.22 -4.51 13.99
C GLU A 143 22.41 -4.77 15.27
N GLN A 144 21.40 -3.95 15.56
CA GLN A 144 20.54 -4.11 16.72
C GLN A 144 19.66 -5.36 16.57
N THR A 145 19.95 -6.39 17.39
CA THR A 145 19.22 -7.66 17.37
C THR A 145 17.83 -7.59 18.02
N GLU A 146 17.62 -6.64 18.95
CA GLU A 146 16.33 -6.44 19.61
C GLU A 146 15.69 -5.13 19.14
N LEU A 147 14.78 -5.25 18.17
CA LEU A 147 14.04 -4.10 17.64
C LEU A 147 12.79 -3.80 18.48
N PRO A 148 12.37 -2.51 18.57
CA PRO A 148 11.17 -2.10 19.29
C PRO A 148 9.92 -2.95 18.97
N TRP A 149 9.03 -3.05 19.95
CA TRP A 149 7.72 -3.71 19.78
C TRP A 149 6.75 -2.85 18.99
#